data_AF-A0A249SY75-F1
#
_entry.id   AF-A0A249SY75-F1
#
_cell.length_a   1.000
_cell.length_b   1.000
_cell.length_c   1.000
_cell.angle_alpha   90.00
_cell.angle_beta   90.00
_cell.angle_gamma   90.00
#
_symmetry.space_group_name_H-M   'P 1'
#
loop_
_entity.id
_entity.type
_entity.pdbx_description
1 polymer ?
#
loop_
_entity_poly.entity_id
_entity_poly.type
_entity_poly.pdbx_seq_one_letter_code
_entity_poly.pdbx_strand_id
1 'polypeptide(L)'
;MIRELPVIKCLVFMTTTEIFRLLVINLSEIIPYAGDKEIDRSDMLSPLGADSIGRAILIEKTLEDLHLNVPRPEFHSATNLGELADLFYERYTATHTITVT
;
A
#
# COMPACT_ATOMS: atom_id res chain seq x y z
N MET A 1 3.04 -7.28 23.44
CA MET A 1 3.86 -8.11 22.54
C MET A 1 3.77 -7.46 21.16
N ILE A 2 4.52 -6.38 20.96
CA ILE A 2 4.55 -5.64 19.70
C ILE A 2 5.50 -6.44 18.80
N ARG A 3 4.99 -7.11 17.77
CA ARG A 3 5.85 -7.77 16.78
C ARG A 3 6.37 -6.65 15.89
N GLU A 4 7.59 -6.20 16.16
CA GLU A 4 8.34 -5.37 15.23
C GLU A 4 8.38 -6.11 13.88
N LEU A 5 7.65 -5.61 12.90
CA LEU A 5 7.80 -6.07 11.52
C LEU A 5 9.24 -5.77 11.13
N PRO A 6 10.00 -6.75 10.62
CA PRO A 6 11.40 -6.55 10.37
C PRO A 6 11.50 -5.55 9.20
N VAL A 7 11.95 -4.34 9.52
CA VAL A 7 12.40 -3.31 8.58
C VAL A 7 13.64 -3.88 7.89
N ILE A 8 13.46 -4.86 6.99
CA ILE A 8 14.51 -5.43 6.16
C ILE A 8 14.75 -4.43 5.05
N LYS A 9 15.56 -3.45 5.43
CA LYS A 9 16.33 -2.60 4.56
C LYS A 9 17.30 -3.53 3.79
N CYS A 10 17.33 -3.39 2.46
CA CYS A 10 18.30 -3.94 1.51
C CYS A 10 17.84 -5.19 0.72
N LEU A 11 17.56 -4.95 -0.57
CA LEU A 11 17.60 -5.89 -1.70
C LEU A 11 16.54 -7.00 -1.82
N VAL A 12 15.27 -6.69 -1.53
CA VAL A 12 14.14 -7.56 -1.94
C VAL A 12 13.14 -6.70 -2.68
N PHE A 13 12.89 -7.01 -3.96
CA PHE A 13 11.72 -6.47 -4.64
C PHE A 13 10.49 -6.99 -3.90
N MET A 14 9.72 -6.08 -3.31
CA MET A 14 8.41 -6.44 -2.77
C MET A 14 7.49 -6.91 -3.89
N THR A 15 6.82 -8.03 -3.64
CA THR A 15 5.73 -8.54 -4.47
C THR A 15 4.47 -7.70 -4.26
N THR A 16 3.54 -7.75 -5.21
CA THR A 16 2.19 -7.20 -5.05
C THR A 16 1.49 -7.65 -3.76
N THR A 17 1.74 -8.90 -3.33
CA THR A 17 1.14 -9.44 -2.09
C THR A 17 1.74 -8.78 -0.85
N GLU A 18 3.03 -8.46 -0.85
CA GLU A 18 3.68 -7.74 0.25
C GLU A 18 3.25 -6.28 0.28
N ILE A 19 3.08 -5.64 -0.88
CA ILE A 19 2.51 -4.29 -0.98
C ILE A 19 1.07 -4.26 -0.48
N PHE A 20 0.25 -5.26 -0.81
CA PHE A 20 -1.10 -5.38 -0.26
C PHE A 20 -1.07 -5.52 1.27
N ARG A 21 -0.18 -6.35 1.83
CA ARG A 21 0.00 -6.45 3.28
C ARG A 21 0.40 -5.12 3.91
N LEU A 22 1.29 -4.36 3.28
CA LEU A 22 1.67 -3.02 3.71
C LEU A 22 0.48 -2.07 3.73
N LEU A 23 -0.36 -2.09 2.68
CA LEU A 23 -1.60 -1.29 2.65
C LEU A 23 -2.54 -1.65 3.80
N VAL A 24 -2.70 -2.93 4.12
CA VAL A 24 -3.55 -3.37 5.25
C VAL A 24 -3.00 -2.88 6.60
N ILE A 25 -1.67 -2.93 6.78
CA ILE A 25 -1.00 -2.41 7.98
C ILE A 25 -1.24 -0.90 8.10
N ASN A 26 -0.93 -0.15 7.04
CA ASN A 26 -1.11 1.31 7.02
C ASN A 26 -2.57 1.71 7.21
N LEU A 27 -3.52 0.96 6.63
CA LEU A 27 -4.95 1.19 6.81
C LEU A 27 -5.37 0.95 8.26
N SER A 28 -4.83 -0.06 8.93
CA SER A 28 -5.12 -0.38 10.34
C SER A 28 -4.57 0.69 11.29
N GLU A 29 -3.48 1.37 10.93
CA GLU A 29 -2.97 2.53 11.68
C GLU A 29 -3.87 3.77 11.53
N ILE A 30 -4.47 3.97 10.36
CA ILE A 30 -5.38 5.09 10.07
C ILE A 30 -6.75 4.84 10.69
N ILE A 31 -7.22 3.58 10.65
CA ILE A 31 -8.54 3.16 11.09
C ILE A 31 -8.38 1.98 12.06
N PRO A 32 -8.25 2.25 13.37
CA PRO A 32 -8.00 1.21 14.37
C PRO A 32 -9.02 0.07 14.39
N TYR A 33 -10.28 0.36 14.00
CA TYR A 33 -11.37 -0.63 13.94
C TYR A 33 -11.43 -1.43 12.63
N ALA A 34 -10.59 -1.11 11.63
CA ALA A 34 -10.51 -1.89 10.39
C ALA A 34 -9.83 -3.25 10.65
N GLY A 35 -8.96 -3.35 11.65
CA GLY A 35 -8.25 -4.58 12.01
C GLY A 35 -9.13 -5.72 12.56
N ASP A 36 -10.38 -5.42 12.94
CA ASP A 36 -11.34 -6.43 13.42
C ASP A 36 -12.10 -7.11 12.26
N LYS A 37 -11.93 -6.65 11.02
CA LYS A 37 -12.51 -7.25 9.82
C LYS A 37 -11.45 -8.02 9.04
N GLU A 38 -11.82 -9.17 8.48
CA GLU A 38 -11.01 -9.79 7.43
C GLU A 38 -11.03 -8.86 6.20
N ILE A 39 -9.86 -8.37 5.81
CA ILE A 39 -9.68 -7.47 4.66
C ILE A 39 -9.21 -8.29 3.45
N ASP A 40 -9.98 -8.26 2.38
CA ASP A 40 -9.69 -8.91 1.10
C ASP A 40 -9.19 -7.90 0.05
N ARG A 41 -8.51 -8.39 -0.99
CA ARG A 41 -8.07 -7.56 -2.13
C ARG A 41 -9.24 -6.86 -2.84
N SER A 42 -10.41 -7.48 -2.89
CA SER A 42 -11.59 -6.90 -3.53
C SER A 42 -12.27 -5.81 -2.70
N ASP A 43 -11.86 -5.60 -1.45
CA ASP A 43 -12.48 -4.61 -0.59
C ASP A 43 -12.22 -3.18 -1.07
N MET A 44 -13.32 -2.42 -1.11
CA MET A 44 -13.27 -0.98 -1.33
C MET A 44 -12.81 -0.28 -0.05
N LEU A 45 -12.13 0.87 -0.19
CA LEU A 45 -11.66 1.65 0.96
C LEU A 45 -12.81 2.29 1.77
N SER A 46 -13.85 2.78 1.09
CA SER A 46 -14.92 3.52 1.78
C SER A 46 -15.74 2.69 2.77
N PRO A 47 -16.13 1.42 2.51
CA PRO A 47 -16.78 0.57 3.51
C PRO A 47 -15.87 0.14 4.67
N LEU A 48 -14.54 0.21 4.47
CA LEU A 48 -13.55 0.01 5.53
C LEU A 48 -13.35 1.26 6.41
N GLY A 49 -14.05 2.36 6.11
CA GLY A 49 -13.97 3.63 6.81
C GLY A 49 -12.93 4.61 6.25
N ALA A 50 -12.24 4.24 5.16
CA ALA A 50 -11.29 5.09 4.47
C ALA A 50 -11.99 5.80 3.31
N ASP A 51 -12.59 6.94 3.60
CA ASP A 51 -13.14 7.84 2.58
C ASP A 51 -12.03 8.60 1.83
N SER A 52 -12.37 9.71 1.16
CA SER A 52 -11.42 10.52 0.40
C SER A 52 -10.19 10.96 1.21
N ILE A 53 -10.36 11.31 2.49
CA ILE A 53 -9.25 11.76 3.34
C ILE A 53 -8.42 10.54 3.76
N GLY A 54 -9.09 9.48 4.24
CA GLY A 54 -8.40 8.24 4.64
C GLY A 54 -7.58 7.63 3.51
N ARG A 55 -8.12 7.63 2.28
CA ARG A 55 -7.41 7.18 1.09
C ARG A 55 -6.18 8.03 0.78
N ALA A 56 -6.27 9.36 0.89
CA ALA A 56 -5.13 10.24 0.64
C ALA A 56 -3.98 9.95 1.63
N ILE A 57 -4.31 9.77 2.92
CA ILE A 57 -3.35 9.43 3.97
C ILE A 57 -2.74 8.05 3.73
N LEU A 58 -3.55 7.05 3.34
CA LEU A 58 -3.08 5.71 3.03
C LEU A 58 -2.08 5.71 1.88
N ILE A 59 -2.40 6.43 0.80
CA ILE A 59 -1.51 6.55 -0.37
C ILE A 59 -0.20 7.22 0.06
N GLU A 60 -0.27 8.30 0.83
CA GLU A 60 0.90 9.06 1.28
C GLU A 60 1.84 8.24 2.17
N LYS A 61 1.32 7.57 3.20
CA LYS A 61 2.13 6.66 4.04
C LYS A 61 2.80 5.55 3.21
N THR A 62 2.06 4.96 2.27
CA THR A 62 2.59 3.86 1.46
C THR A 62 3.67 4.34 0.48
N LEU A 63 3.55 5.56 -0.07
CA LEU A 63 4.62 6.18 -0.85
C LEU A 63 5.88 6.41 -0.02
N GLU A 64 5.73 6.89 1.22
CA GLU A 64 6.84 7.10 2.16
C GLU A 64 7.55 5.79 2.49
N ASP A 65 6.80 4.74 2.86
CA ASP A 65 7.33 3.42 3.23
C ASP A 65 8.03 2.72 2.05
N LEU A 66 7.52 2.89 0.84
CA LEU A 66 8.12 2.34 -0.39
C LEU A 66 9.20 3.25 -0.99
N HIS A 67 9.46 4.41 -0.39
CA HIS A 67 10.39 5.44 -0.89
C HIS A 67 10.12 5.85 -2.36
N LEU A 68 8.84 5.93 -2.75
CA LEU A 68 8.42 6.31 -4.10
C LEU A 68 8.13 7.80 -4.18
N ASN A 69 8.72 8.46 -5.18
CA ASN A 69 8.46 9.86 -5.49
C ASN A 69 7.57 9.98 -6.74
N VAL A 70 6.28 9.64 -6.59
CA VAL A 70 5.27 9.70 -7.66
C VAL A 70 4.03 10.47 -7.21
N PRO A 71 3.32 11.16 -8.13
CA PRO A 71 2.19 12.00 -7.75
C PRO A 71 0.94 11.18 -7.38
N ARG A 72 0.30 11.53 -6.25
CA ARG A 72 -0.91 10.86 -5.72
C ARG A 72 -2.04 10.60 -6.74
N PRO A 73 -2.34 11.50 -7.69
CA PRO A 73 -3.40 11.26 -8.68
C PRO A 73 -3.24 9.99 -9.51
N GLU A 74 -2.02 9.44 -9.64
CA GLU A 74 -1.79 8.18 -10.35
C GLU A 74 -2.49 6.98 -9.69
N PHE A 75 -2.81 7.08 -8.41
CA PHE A 75 -3.48 6.03 -7.65
C PHE A 75 -4.99 6.17 -7.60
N HIS A 76 -5.57 7.26 -8.15
CA HIS A 76 -7.01 7.53 -8.02
C HIS A 76 -7.90 6.56 -8.81
N SER A 77 -7.36 5.87 -9.82
CA SER A 77 -8.09 4.91 -10.64
C SER A 77 -8.45 3.62 -9.89
N ALA A 78 -7.71 3.25 -8.84
CA ALA A 78 -7.99 2.04 -8.08
C ALA A 78 -9.35 2.12 -7.36
N THR A 79 -10.15 1.08 -7.48
CA THR A 79 -11.49 0.98 -6.88
C THR A 79 -11.51 0.13 -5.61
N ASN A 80 -10.52 -0.75 -5.45
CA ASN A 80 -10.32 -1.64 -4.32
C ASN A 80 -8.84 -1.71 -3.90
N LEU A 81 -8.55 -2.37 -2.77
CA LEU A 81 -7.21 -2.50 -2.23
C LEU A 81 -6.26 -3.31 -3.13
N GLY A 82 -6.78 -4.28 -3.87
CA GLY A 82 -6.02 -5.10 -4.81
C GLY A 82 -5.49 -4.26 -5.96
N GLU A 83 -6.36 -3.52 -6.63
CA GLU A 83 -5.99 -2.58 -7.69
C GLU A 83 -5.03 -1.50 -7.17
N LEU A 84 -5.22 -1.03 -5.93
CA LEU A 84 -4.30 -0.07 -5.33
C LEU A 84 -2.91 -0.69 -5.14
N ALA A 85 -2.83 -1.94 -4.67
CA ALA A 85 -1.58 -2.67 -4.53
C ALA A 85 -0.89 -2.90 -5.88
N ASP A 86 -1.66 -3.16 -6.93
CA ASP A 86 -1.16 -3.37 -8.28
C ASP A 86 -0.52 -2.09 -8.83
N LEU A 87 -1.19 -0.93 -8.68
CA LEU A 87 -0.63 0.37 -9.07
C LEU A 87 0.66 0.71 -8.31
N PHE A 88 0.72 0.42 -7.01
CA PHE A 88 1.96 0.57 -6.24
C PHE A 88 3.07 -0.35 -6.73
N TYR A 89 2.75 -1.60 -7.04
CA TYR A 89 3.72 -2.57 -7.57
C TYR A 89 4.28 -2.15 -8.93
N GLU A 90 3.44 -1.63 -9.83
CA GLU A 90 3.87 -1.08 -11.12
C GLU A 90 4.91 0.03 -10.93
N ARG A 91 4.66 0.97 -10.01
CA ARG A 91 5.59 2.08 -9.73
C ARG A 91 6.84 1.64 -9.00
N TYR A 92 6.69 0.69 -8.07
CA TYR A 92 7.80 0.13 -7.33
C TYR A 92 8.78 -0.60 -8.26
N THR A 93 8.27 -1.45 -9.15
CA THR A 93 9.11 -2.18 -10.10
C THR A 93 9.72 -1.28 -11.17
N ALA A 94 8.97 -0.30 -11.70
CA ALA A 94 9.50 0.66 -12.67
C ALA A 94 10.62 1.55 -12.13
N THR A 95 10.65 1.80 -10.82
CA THR A 95 11.70 2.60 -10.16
C THR A 95 12.96 1.77 -9.87
N HIS A 96 12.83 0.45 -9.78
CA HIS A 96 13.90 -0.46 -9.36
C HIS A 96 14.42 -1.36 -10.48
N THR A 97 13.92 -1.23 -11.72
CA THR A 97 14.43 -1.98 -12.88
C THR A 97 15.91 -1.67 -13.12
N ILE A 98 16.74 -2.71 -12.94
CA ILE A 98 18.11 -2.73 -13.44
C ILE A 98 18.01 -2.72 -14.96
N THR A 99 18.49 -1.67 -15.61
CA THR A 99 18.68 -1.63 -17.06
C THR A 99 19.71 -2.70 -17.42
N VAL A 100 19.25 -3.89 -17.79
CA VAL A 100 20.12 -4.89 -18.44
C VAL A 100 20.09 -4.55 -19.93
N THR A 101 21.07 -3.75 -20.35
CA THR A 101 21.39 -3.47 -21.76
C THR A 101 22.15 -4.64 -22.37
#